data_AF-A0A1T2WZ53-F1
#
_entry.id   AF-A0A1T2WZ53-F1
#
_cell.length_a   1.000
_cell.length_b   1.000
_cell.length_c   1.000
_cell.angle_alpha   90.00
_cell.angle_beta   90.00
_cell.angle_gamma   90.00
#
_symmetry.space_group_name_H-M   'P 1'
#
loop_
_entity.id
_entity.type
_entity.pdbx_description
1 polymer ?
#
loop_
_entity_poly.entity_id
_entity_poly.type
_entity_poly.pdbx_seq_one_letter_code
_entity_poly.pdbx_strand_id
1 'polypeptide(L)'
;MTTALWEAGYNVNHKKVWRLMRELSIQSVIRKKRKQSSYTPSVVYPNRLKRQFHATAPQQKMVTDITYISDGTNFHYLSVIQDLFNNEIVAWQLSDRNDVQLVLDTVTQWTRKRDVSGAVLHSDQGFQYTSQAYNTRLEAFGVKGSHSRKATCLDNACIESFFSHLKTEKLYLKQCKSGAEIQQAVEEYIYDYNYHRFQAKLKQRAPIEYRCALAA
;
A
#
# COMPACT_ATOMS: atom_id res chain seq x y z
N MET A 1 -13.43 13.19 -6.94
CA MET A 1 -14.44 14.20 -6.62
C MET A 1 -15.63 14.17 -7.59
N THR A 2 -15.44 14.26 -8.91
CA THR A 2 -16.56 14.20 -9.88
C THR A 2 -17.42 12.94 -9.74
N THR A 3 -16.81 11.76 -9.67
CA THR A 3 -17.52 10.48 -9.46
C THR A 3 -18.36 10.49 -8.18
N ALA A 4 -17.79 10.94 -7.07
CA ALA A 4 -18.49 11.02 -5.79
C ALA A 4 -19.71 11.96 -5.85
N LEU A 5 -19.60 13.07 -6.60
CA LEU A 5 -20.73 13.98 -6.80
C LEU A 5 -21.83 13.37 -7.68
N TRP A 6 -21.46 12.56 -8.68
CA TRP A 6 -22.44 11.82 -9.47
C TRP A 6 -23.22 10.80 -8.63
N GLU A 7 -22.53 10.05 -7.76
CA GLU A 7 -23.21 9.12 -6.84
C GLU A 7 -24.11 9.85 -5.84
N ALA A 8 -23.72 11.04 -5.39
CA ALA A 8 -24.56 11.89 -4.56
C ALA A 8 -25.72 12.58 -5.32
N GLY A 9 -25.94 12.21 -6.61
CA GLY A 9 -27.05 12.70 -7.43
C GLY A 9 -26.78 14.02 -8.17
N TYR A 10 -25.58 14.59 -8.08
CA TYR A 10 -25.24 15.84 -8.73
C TYR A 10 -24.70 15.62 -10.14
N ASN A 11 -25.40 16.07 -11.18
CA ASN A 11 -24.87 16.04 -12.54
C ASN A 11 -23.93 17.24 -12.78
N VAL A 12 -22.63 17.03 -12.55
CA VAL A 12 -21.61 18.07 -12.69
C VAL A 12 -20.44 17.63 -13.57
N ASN A 13 -19.96 18.55 -14.42
CA ASN A 13 -18.77 18.33 -15.25
C ASN A 13 -17.49 18.50 -14.41
N HIS A 14 -16.44 17.72 -14.72
CA HIS A 14 -15.10 17.85 -14.12
C HIS A 14 -14.55 19.29 -14.15
N LYS A 15 -14.85 20.09 -15.19
CA LYS A 15 -14.46 21.51 -15.25
C LYS A 15 -15.12 22.36 -14.17
N LYS A 16 -16.40 22.10 -13.87
CA LYS A 16 -17.15 22.79 -12.81
C LYS A 16 -16.58 22.41 -11.44
N VAL A 17 -16.30 21.14 -11.22
CA VAL A 17 -15.66 20.65 -10.00
C VAL A 17 -14.30 21.31 -9.79
N TRP A 18 -13.46 21.35 -10.83
CA TRP A 18 -12.14 21.98 -10.77
C TRP A 18 -12.21 23.47 -10.44
N ARG A 19 -13.15 24.20 -11.07
CA ARG A 19 -13.39 25.62 -10.75
C ARG A 19 -13.79 25.82 -9.29
N LEU A 20 -14.73 25.03 -8.77
CA LEU A 20 -15.18 25.12 -7.38
C LEU A 20 -14.07 24.78 -6.39
N MET A 21 -13.26 23.75 -6.66
CA MET A 21 -12.09 23.44 -5.83
C MET A 21 -11.14 24.63 -5.74
N ARG A 22 -10.91 25.33 -6.86
CA ARG A 22 -10.06 26.52 -6.91
C ARG A 22 -10.67 27.69 -6.14
N GLU A 23 -11.97 27.94 -6.28
CA GLU A 23 -12.70 28.97 -5.53
C GLU A 23 -12.67 28.71 -4.02
N LEU A 24 -12.78 27.44 -3.60
CA LEU A 24 -12.71 27.00 -2.21
C LEU A 24 -11.29 26.80 -1.68
N SER A 25 -10.26 27.11 -2.48
CA SER A 25 -8.84 26.90 -2.13
C SER A 25 -8.49 25.46 -1.71
N ILE A 26 -9.22 24.48 -2.23
CA ILE A 26 -8.99 23.05 -2.00
C ILE A 26 -7.86 22.59 -2.93
N GLN A 27 -6.71 22.23 -2.35
CA GLN A 27 -5.52 21.80 -3.09
C GLN A 27 -4.94 20.49 -2.53
N SER A 28 -4.34 19.69 -3.41
CA SER A 28 -3.61 18.49 -3.00
C SER A 28 -2.28 18.86 -2.35
N VAL A 29 -1.96 18.22 -1.21
CA VAL A 29 -0.64 18.36 -0.58
C VAL A 29 0.41 17.61 -1.41
N ILE A 30 1.46 18.30 -1.86
CA ILE A 30 2.55 17.69 -2.65
C ILE A 30 3.73 17.34 -1.75
N ARG A 31 4.22 16.09 -1.84
CA ARG A 31 5.39 15.64 -1.07
C ARG A 31 6.70 16.19 -1.64
N LYS A 32 7.69 16.47 -0.76
CA LYS A 32 9.08 16.74 -1.17
C LYS A 32 9.84 15.44 -1.47
N LYS A 33 10.62 15.40 -2.55
CA LYS A 33 11.48 14.26 -2.90
C LYS A 33 12.67 14.18 -1.92
N ARG A 34 13.00 12.97 -1.42
CA ARG A 34 14.15 12.73 -0.51
C ARG A 34 15.15 11.75 -1.14
N LYS A 35 16.42 11.79 -0.69
CA LYS A 35 17.52 10.95 -1.19
C LYS A 35 17.51 9.55 -0.55
N GLN A 36 17.92 8.52 -1.30
CA GLN A 36 18.04 7.12 -0.85
C GLN A 36 19.42 6.83 -0.22
N SER A 37 19.46 5.86 0.68
CA SER A 37 20.68 5.29 1.29
C SER A 37 20.82 3.81 0.86
N SER A 38 22.06 3.29 0.85
CA SER A 38 22.42 1.96 0.33
C SER A 38 22.78 0.95 1.42
N TYR A 39 22.41 -0.33 1.24
CA TYR A 39 22.78 -1.47 2.09
C TYR A 39 23.01 -2.77 1.27
N THR A 40 23.63 -3.80 1.88
CA THR A 40 23.97 -5.10 1.28
C THR A 40 23.05 -6.24 1.77
N PRO A 41 22.24 -6.86 0.88
CA PRO A 41 21.24 -7.88 1.23
C PRO A 41 21.84 -9.27 1.51
N SER A 42 21.11 -10.11 2.27
CA SER A 42 21.49 -11.48 2.63
C SER A 42 20.97 -12.54 1.65
N VAL A 43 19.66 -12.68 1.47
CA VAL A 43 19.03 -13.59 0.51
C VAL A 43 18.35 -12.79 -0.59
N VAL A 44 18.57 -13.17 -1.85
CA VAL A 44 17.99 -12.46 -3.01
C VAL A 44 17.23 -13.42 -3.92
N TYR A 45 15.91 -13.34 -3.90
CA TYR A 45 15.05 -13.95 -4.90
C TYR A 45 15.16 -13.30 -6.29
N PRO A 46 14.98 -14.08 -7.37
CA PRO A 46 14.84 -13.51 -8.71
C PRO A 46 13.63 -12.57 -8.78
N ASN A 47 13.72 -11.55 -9.63
CA ASN A 47 12.58 -10.66 -9.90
C ASN A 47 11.53 -11.43 -10.73
N ARG A 48 10.54 -11.99 -10.04
CA ARG A 48 9.41 -12.74 -10.61
C ARG A 48 8.31 -11.81 -11.12
N LEU A 49 8.19 -10.60 -10.57
CA LEU A 49 7.16 -9.62 -10.97
C LEU A 49 7.47 -9.01 -12.34
N LYS A 50 8.74 -8.71 -12.63
CA LYS A 50 9.22 -8.11 -13.89
C LYS A 50 8.38 -6.90 -14.35
N ARG A 51 7.93 -6.06 -13.40
CA ARG A 51 7.03 -4.90 -13.61
C ARG A 51 5.65 -5.23 -14.21
N GLN A 52 5.24 -6.50 -14.19
CA GLN A 52 3.90 -6.90 -14.57
C GLN A 52 2.94 -6.69 -13.38
N PHE A 53 2.61 -5.43 -13.11
CA PHE A 53 1.70 -4.98 -12.03
C PHE A 53 0.23 -5.31 -12.26
N HIS A 54 -0.04 -6.30 -13.10
CA HIS A 54 -1.37 -6.80 -13.38
C HIS A 54 -1.43 -8.28 -13.01
N ALA A 55 -2.38 -8.60 -12.13
CA ALA A 55 -2.81 -9.96 -11.82
C ALA A 55 -4.17 -10.21 -12.49
N THR A 56 -4.44 -11.47 -12.86
CA THR A 56 -5.72 -11.84 -13.49
C THR A 56 -6.76 -12.28 -12.46
N ALA A 57 -6.32 -12.66 -11.25
CA ALA A 57 -7.18 -12.98 -10.12
C ALA A 57 -6.59 -12.43 -8.81
N PRO A 58 -7.42 -12.26 -7.75
CA PRO A 58 -6.94 -11.90 -6.42
C PRO A 58 -5.84 -12.84 -5.93
N GLN A 59 -4.95 -12.33 -5.07
CA GLN A 59 -3.90 -13.10 -4.37
C GLN A 59 -2.83 -13.74 -5.25
N GLN A 60 -2.79 -13.46 -6.55
CA GLN A 60 -1.73 -14.02 -7.40
C GLN A 60 -0.42 -13.23 -7.29
N LYS A 61 -0.51 -11.90 -7.23
CA LYS A 61 0.63 -11.00 -7.18
C LYS A 61 0.40 -9.92 -6.15
N MET A 62 1.27 -9.91 -5.17
CA MET A 62 1.25 -9.01 -4.03
C MET A 62 2.51 -8.17 -4.04
N VAL A 63 2.42 -6.94 -3.54
CA VAL A 63 3.58 -6.10 -3.26
C VAL A 63 3.58 -5.75 -1.77
N THR A 64 4.77 -5.68 -1.18
CA THR A 64 4.96 -5.29 0.22
C THR A 64 6.14 -4.34 0.35
N ASP A 65 5.99 -3.37 1.24
CA ASP A 65 7.00 -2.37 1.53
C ASP A 65 6.74 -1.76 2.92
N ILE A 66 7.74 -1.09 3.48
CA ILE A 66 7.68 -0.38 4.76
C ILE A 66 7.82 1.12 4.51
N THR A 67 7.01 1.90 5.21
CA THR A 67 7.19 3.34 5.28
C THR A 67 7.30 3.81 6.72
N TYR A 68 8.10 4.84 6.96
CA TYR A 68 8.15 5.49 8.27
C TYR A 68 7.21 6.71 8.33
N ILE A 69 6.63 6.93 9.51
CA ILE A 69 5.72 8.02 9.86
C ILE A 69 6.28 8.66 11.13
N SER A 70 6.30 9.99 11.21
CA SER A 70 6.73 10.68 12.42
C SER A 70 5.53 11.28 13.14
N ASP A 71 5.50 11.17 14.47
CA ASP A 71 4.57 11.89 15.34
C ASP A 71 5.13 13.24 15.84
N GLY A 72 6.30 13.64 15.31
CA GLY A 72 7.04 14.83 15.73
C GLY A 72 8.11 14.56 16.81
N THR A 73 8.06 13.43 17.51
CA THR A 73 9.07 13.04 18.52
C THR A 73 9.78 11.75 18.14
N ASN A 74 9.03 10.74 17.71
CA ASN A 74 9.48 9.42 17.35
C ASN A 74 9.15 9.08 15.89
N PHE A 75 9.70 7.96 15.43
CA PHE A 75 9.37 7.35 14.15
C PHE A 75 8.65 6.02 14.38
N HIS A 76 7.56 5.85 13.64
CA HIS A 76 6.74 4.66 13.57
C HIS A 76 6.90 4.03 12.18
N TYR A 77 6.90 2.72 12.09
CA TYR A 77 7.10 1.96 10.86
C TYR A 77 5.83 1.20 10.51
N LEU A 78 5.31 1.47 9.31
CA LEU A 78 4.12 0.85 8.77
C LEU A 78 4.52 -0.10 7.65
N SER A 79 4.30 -1.40 7.85
CA SER A 79 4.42 -2.43 6.82
C SER A 79 3.06 -2.73 6.22
N VAL A 80 2.98 -2.87 4.90
CA VAL A 80 1.71 -3.04 4.16
C VAL A 80 1.87 -4.08 3.07
N ILE A 81 0.86 -4.92 2.88
CA ILE A 81 0.73 -5.85 1.75
C ILE A 81 -0.47 -5.40 0.90
N GLN A 82 -0.23 -5.18 -0.39
CA GLN A 82 -1.21 -4.77 -1.39
C GLN A 82 -1.39 -5.84 -2.47
N ASP A 83 -2.65 -6.14 -2.81
CA ASP A 83 -3.02 -7.00 -3.94
C ASP A 83 -3.00 -6.21 -5.25
N LEU A 84 -2.23 -6.66 -6.25
CA LEU A 84 -2.11 -5.97 -7.54
C LEU A 84 -3.31 -6.21 -8.48
N PHE A 85 -4.22 -7.12 -8.14
CA PHE A 85 -5.44 -7.35 -8.90
C PHE A 85 -6.39 -6.14 -8.84
N ASN A 86 -6.77 -5.74 -7.63
CA ASN A 86 -7.74 -4.68 -7.35
C ASN A 86 -7.16 -3.54 -6.50
N ASN A 87 -5.84 -3.49 -6.32
CA ASN A 87 -5.12 -2.54 -5.48
C ASN A 87 -5.49 -2.60 -3.98
N GLU A 88 -6.24 -3.61 -3.51
CA GLU A 88 -6.69 -3.72 -2.11
C GLU A 88 -5.52 -3.88 -1.14
N ILE A 89 -5.57 -3.15 -0.03
CA ILE A 89 -4.65 -3.37 1.09
C ILE A 89 -5.18 -4.54 1.91
N VAL A 90 -4.49 -5.68 1.84
CA VAL A 90 -4.97 -6.94 2.44
C VAL A 90 -4.41 -7.18 3.84
N ALA A 91 -3.28 -6.55 4.17
CA ALA A 91 -2.68 -6.60 5.50
C ALA A 91 -1.79 -5.38 5.77
N TRP A 92 -1.68 -5.02 7.04
CA TRP A 92 -0.78 -3.99 7.53
C TRP A 92 -0.45 -4.16 9.02
N GLN A 93 0.73 -3.69 9.43
CA GLN A 93 1.15 -3.61 10.83
C GLN A 93 1.90 -2.31 11.09
N LEU A 94 1.74 -1.76 12.30
CA LEU A 94 2.46 -0.59 12.79
C LEU A 94 3.38 -1.02 13.95
N SER A 95 4.61 -0.52 13.97
CA SER A 95 5.57 -0.79 15.05
C SER A 95 6.47 0.42 15.28
N ASP A 96 6.96 0.59 16.50
CA ASP A 96 8.02 1.56 16.83
C ASP A 96 9.40 1.12 16.29
N ARG A 97 9.51 -0.14 15.82
CA ARG A 97 10.77 -0.74 15.36
C ARG A 97 10.67 -1.22 13.92
N ASN A 98 11.71 -0.89 13.16
CA ASN A 98 11.89 -1.40 11.81
C ASN A 98 12.68 -2.72 11.85
N ASP A 99 12.04 -3.82 12.17
CA ASP A 99 12.68 -5.13 12.34
C ASP A 99 12.02 -6.24 11.51
N VAL A 100 12.59 -7.45 11.61
CA VAL A 100 12.06 -8.63 10.92
C VAL A 100 10.68 -9.02 11.48
N GLN A 101 10.40 -8.74 12.75
CA GLN A 101 9.14 -9.12 13.39
C GLN A 101 7.97 -8.36 12.76
N LEU A 102 8.14 -7.08 12.45
CA LEU A 102 7.15 -6.26 11.75
C LEU A 102 6.67 -6.90 10.43
N VAL A 103 7.61 -7.36 9.58
CA VAL A 103 7.25 -7.98 8.30
C VAL A 103 6.65 -9.38 8.47
N LEU A 104 7.12 -10.14 9.47
CA LEU A 104 6.57 -11.47 9.80
C LEU A 104 5.13 -11.37 10.28
N ASP A 105 4.82 -10.39 11.13
CA ASP A 105 3.47 -10.15 11.64
C ASP A 105 2.52 -9.69 10.54
N THR A 106 3.02 -8.89 9.60
CA THR A 106 2.25 -8.44 8.44
C THR A 106 1.89 -9.62 7.52
N VAL A 107 2.87 -10.48 7.21
CA VAL A 107 2.62 -11.71 6.44
C VAL A 107 1.64 -12.63 7.18
N THR A 108 1.81 -12.80 8.48
CA THR A 108 0.92 -13.65 9.30
C THR A 108 -0.51 -13.11 9.32
N GLN A 109 -0.68 -11.78 9.39
CA GLN A 109 -2.00 -11.16 9.30
C GLN A 109 -2.67 -11.43 7.95
N TRP A 110 -1.89 -11.36 6.86
CA TRP A 110 -2.37 -11.64 5.51
C TRP A 110 -2.82 -13.11 5.34
N THR A 111 -1.98 -14.06 5.76
CA THR A 111 -2.24 -15.50 5.55
C THR A 111 -3.38 -16.05 6.42
N ARG A 112 -3.71 -15.39 7.53
CA ARG A 112 -4.85 -15.79 8.39
C ARG A 112 -6.22 -15.63 7.71
N LYS A 113 -6.34 -14.70 6.76
CA LYS A 113 -7.64 -14.34 6.18
C LYS A 113 -7.92 -15.02 4.85
N ARG A 114 -6.91 -15.60 4.21
CA ARG A 114 -6.99 -16.04 2.82
C ARG A 114 -6.02 -17.16 2.49
N ASP A 115 -6.36 -17.98 1.49
CA ASP A 115 -5.40 -18.92 0.90
C ASP A 115 -4.43 -18.16 -0.01
N VAL A 116 -3.15 -18.22 0.35
CA VAL A 116 -2.04 -17.51 -0.30
C VAL A 116 -1.09 -18.46 -1.02
N SER A 117 -1.40 -19.75 -1.07
CA SER A 117 -0.50 -20.74 -1.66
C SER A 117 -0.24 -20.43 -3.13
N GLY A 118 1.03 -20.39 -3.51
CA GLY A 118 1.47 -20.06 -4.87
C GLY A 118 1.46 -18.56 -5.22
N ALA A 119 0.97 -17.69 -4.32
CA ALA A 119 1.02 -16.24 -4.48
C ALA A 119 2.46 -15.75 -4.63
N VAL A 120 2.67 -14.71 -5.44
CA VAL A 120 3.96 -14.02 -5.51
C VAL A 120 3.92 -12.82 -4.57
N LEU A 121 4.84 -12.74 -3.61
CA LEU A 121 5.01 -11.56 -2.76
C LEU A 121 6.30 -10.81 -3.15
N HIS A 122 6.13 -9.61 -3.71
CA HIS A 122 7.21 -8.79 -4.22
C HIS A 122 7.60 -7.68 -3.22
N SER A 123 8.90 -7.53 -2.96
CA SER A 123 9.44 -6.48 -2.09
C SER A 123 10.76 -5.91 -2.63
N ASP A 124 11.32 -4.90 -1.96
CA ASP A 124 12.71 -4.54 -2.20
C ASP A 124 13.70 -5.52 -1.53
N GLN A 125 14.99 -5.20 -1.63
CA GLN A 125 16.07 -5.97 -1.01
C GLN A 125 16.42 -5.46 0.40
N GLY A 126 15.45 -4.89 1.13
CA GLY A 126 15.61 -4.49 2.52
C GLY A 126 15.95 -5.68 3.41
N PHE A 127 16.77 -5.47 4.44
CA PHE A 127 17.32 -6.55 5.27
C PHE A 127 16.23 -7.44 5.92
N GLN A 128 15.06 -6.87 6.19
CA GLN A 128 13.89 -7.56 6.74
C GLN A 128 13.39 -8.62 5.75
N TYR A 129 13.25 -8.22 4.49
CA TYR A 129 12.75 -9.06 3.39
C TYR A 129 13.77 -10.07 2.89
N THR A 130 15.06 -9.86 3.17
CA THR A 130 16.13 -10.78 2.79
C THR A 130 16.53 -11.71 3.94
N SER A 131 15.90 -11.58 5.11
CA SER A 131 16.23 -12.38 6.30
C SER A 131 15.81 -13.84 6.16
N GLN A 132 16.57 -14.75 6.79
CA GLN A 132 16.25 -16.17 6.76
C GLN A 132 14.88 -16.47 7.37
N ALA A 133 14.55 -15.82 8.50
CA ALA A 133 13.27 -16.00 9.18
C ALA A 133 12.08 -15.62 8.29
N TYR A 134 12.21 -14.53 7.52
CA TYR A 134 11.19 -14.11 6.55
C TYR A 134 11.02 -15.13 5.43
N ASN A 135 12.11 -15.61 4.84
CA ASN A 135 12.07 -16.60 3.76
C ASN A 135 11.45 -17.93 4.21
N THR A 136 11.88 -18.44 5.35
CA THR A 136 11.30 -19.66 5.95
C THR A 136 9.81 -19.49 6.22
N ARG A 137 9.36 -18.29 6.62
CA ARG A 137 7.93 -18.01 6.81
C ARG A 137 7.17 -18.01 5.49
N LEU A 138 7.71 -17.43 4.42
CA LEU A 138 7.07 -17.46 3.10
C LEU A 138 6.96 -18.90 2.56
N GLU A 139 8.02 -19.68 2.70
CA GLU A 139 8.04 -21.09 2.28
C GLU A 139 7.01 -21.92 3.05
N ALA A 140 6.88 -21.71 4.36
CA ALA A 140 5.87 -22.39 5.19
C ALA A 140 4.43 -22.11 4.75
N PHE A 141 4.16 -20.95 4.15
CA PHE A 141 2.85 -20.59 3.60
C PHE A 141 2.71 -20.88 2.09
N GLY A 142 3.72 -21.47 1.45
CA GLY A 142 3.72 -21.72 0.00
C GLY A 142 3.79 -20.45 -0.85
N VAL A 143 4.21 -19.32 -0.26
CA VAL A 143 4.33 -18.03 -0.95
C VAL A 143 5.66 -17.95 -1.68
N LYS A 144 5.63 -17.52 -2.94
CA LYS A 144 6.81 -17.30 -3.77
C LYS A 144 7.33 -15.88 -3.55
N GLY A 145 8.38 -15.71 -2.77
CA GLY A 145 9.03 -14.41 -2.61
C GLY A 145 9.53 -13.83 -3.94
N SER A 146 9.72 -12.52 -4.05
CA SER A 146 10.31 -11.89 -5.23
C SER A 146 10.93 -10.58 -4.79
N HIS A 147 12.12 -10.24 -5.31
CA HIS A 147 12.71 -8.93 -5.04
C HIS A 147 12.86 -8.09 -6.29
N SER A 148 12.75 -6.78 -6.11
CA SER A 148 13.17 -5.81 -7.10
C SER A 148 14.68 -5.88 -7.32
N ARG A 149 15.15 -5.33 -8.44
CA ARG A 149 16.59 -5.14 -8.65
C ARG A 149 17.06 -3.98 -7.77
N LYS A 150 18.30 -4.04 -7.28
CA LYS A 150 18.91 -2.91 -6.57
C LYS A 150 18.74 -1.61 -7.37
N ALA A 151 18.42 -0.52 -6.66
CA ALA A 151 18.24 0.82 -7.22
C ALA A 151 17.16 0.95 -8.31
N THR A 152 16.18 0.04 -8.37
CA THR A 152 15.08 0.12 -9.34
C THR A 152 13.76 0.47 -8.65
N CYS A 153 13.53 1.77 -8.39
CA CYS A 153 12.29 2.26 -7.74
C CYS A 153 11.00 1.92 -8.51
N LEU A 154 11.09 1.77 -9.84
CA LEU A 154 9.95 1.42 -10.67
C LEU A 154 9.34 0.06 -10.33
N ASP A 155 10.10 -0.84 -9.71
CA ASP A 155 9.64 -2.19 -9.39
C ASP A 155 8.68 -2.20 -8.16
N ASN A 156 8.67 -1.14 -7.33
CA ASN A 156 7.76 -0.97 -6.17
C ASN A 156 6.76 0.19 -6.35
N ALA A 157 6.60 0.73 -7.57
CA ALA A 157 5.83 1.96 -7.81
C ALA A 157 4.38 1.91 -7.30
N CYS A 158 3.71 0.75 -7.32
CA CYS A 158 2.33 0.60 -6.85
C CYS A 158 2.17 0.91 -5.36
N ILE A 159 3.01 0.29 -4.53
CA ILE A 159 2.94 0.48 -3.07
C ILE A 159 3.52 1.84 -2.66
N GLU A 160 4.54 2.34 -3.37
CA GLU A 160 5.02 3.71 -3.19
C GLU A 160 3.93 4.75 -3.47
N SER A 161 3.07 4.50 -4.46
CA SER A 161 1.91 5.35 -4.75
C SER A 161 0.89 5.32 -3.62
N PHE A 162 0.57 4.14 -3.08
CA PHE A 162 -0.28 4.02 -1.89
C PHE A 162 0.28 4.83 -0.71
N PHE A 163 1.55 4.66 -0.36
CA PHE A 163 2.17 5.41 0.72
C PHE A 163 2.20 6.91 0.47
N SER A 164 2.36 7.33 -0.79
CA SER A 164 2.26 8.74 -1.15
C SER A 164 0.88 9.28 -0.80
N HIS A 165 -0.18 8.60 -1.22
CA HIS A 165 -1.56 9.01 -0.96
C HIS A 165 -1.89 9.03 0.54
N LEU A 166 -1.55 7.97 1.29
CA LEU A 166 -1.73 7.90 2.74
C LEU A 166 -1.09 9.11 3.45
N LYS A 167 0.16 9.44 3.08
CA LYS A 167 0.88 10.55 3.71
C LYS A 167 0.24 11.89 3.39
N THR A 168 -0.04 12.16 2.11
CA THR A 168 -0.53 13.48 1.68
C THR A 168 -1.99 13.74 2.02
N GLU A 169 -2.82 12.70 2.01
CA GLU A 169 -4.28 12.82 2.15
C GLU A 169 -4.75 12.61 3.59
N LYS A 170 -3.94 12.01 4.46
CA LYS A 170 -4.30 11.77 5.86
C LYS A 170 -3.25 12.29 6.83
N LEU A 171 -2.03 11.77 6.78
CA LEU A 171 -1.04 11.99 7.84
C LEU A 171 -0.56 13.45 7.90
N TYR A 172 -0.30 14.07 6.75
CA TYR A 172 0.12 15.48 6.69
C TYR A 172 -0.99 16.47 7.05
N LEU A 173 -2.26 16.07 6.88
CA LEU A 173 -3.41 16.90 7.25
C LEU A 173 -3.72 16.78 8.75
N LYS A 174 -3.70 15.56 9.30
CA LYS A 174 -4.06 15.30 10.70
C LYS A 174 -2.98 15.74 11.70
N GLN A 175 -1.71 15.77 11.29
CA GLN A 175 -0.56 16.12 12.14
C GLN A 175 -0.54 15.32 13.45
N CYS A 176 -0.64 13.99 13.35
CA CYS A 176 -0.69 13.09 14.51
C CYS A 176 0.50 13.31 15.45
N LYS A 177 0.25 13.29 16.76
CA LYS A 177 1.21 13.57 17.84
C LYS A 177 1.52 12.36 18.72
N SER A 178 0.95 11.19 18.40
CA SER A 178 1.24 9.94 19.10
C SER A 178 1.11 8.73 18.17
N GLY A 179 1.73 7.61 18.57
CA GLY A 179 1.59 6.33 17.88
C GLY A 179 0.13 5.85 17.79
N ALA A 180 -0.67 6.08 18.83
CA ALA A 180 -2.10 5.74 18.84
C ALA A 180 -2.89 6.55 17.80
N GLU A 181 -2.62 7.86 17.69
CA GLU A 181 -3.24 8.71 16.66
C GLU A 181 -2.82 8.31 15.24
N ILE A 182 -1.56 7.88 15.06
CA ILE A 182 -1.06 7.34 13.79
C ILE A 182 -1.80 6.05 13.45
N GLN A 183 -1.89 5.11 14.39
CA GLN A 183 -2.59 3.84 14.20
C GLN A 183 -4.04 4.06 13.77
N GLN A 184 -4.77 4.90 14.51
CA GLN A 184 -6.15 5.24 14.16
C GLN A 184 -6.25 5.90 12.78
N ALA A 185 -5.34 6.84 12.46
CA ALA A 185 -5.34 7.51 11.16
C ALA A 185 -5.07 6.54 10.00
N VAL A 186 -4.16 5.59 10.19
CA VAL A 186 -3.84 4.54 9.21
C VAL A 186 -5.03 3.59 9.04
N GLU A 187 -5.65 3.15 10.13
CA GLU A 187 -6.82 2.28 10.10
C GLU A 187 -7.99 2.93 9.34
N GLU A 188 -8.36 4.16 9.71
CA GLU A 188 -9.39 4.95 9.03
C GLU A 188 -9.07 5.10 7.53
N TYR A 189 -7.83 5.44 7.19
CA TYR A 189 -7.45 5.65 5.80
C TYR A 189 -7.48 4.36 4.98
N ILE A 190 -7.01 3.24 5.53
CA ILE A 190 -7.03 1.94 4.84
C ILE A 190 -8.47 1.48 4.64
N TYR A 191 -9.34 1.70 5.62
CA TYR A 191 -10.77 1.43 5.48
C TYR A 191 -11.37 2.25 4.32
N ASP A 192 -11.20 3.56 4.33
CA ASP A 192 -11.70 4.45 3.27
C ASP A 192 -11.11 4.09 1.90
N TYR A 193 -9.81 3.77 1.86
CA TYR A 193 -9.11 3.36 0.65
C TYR A 193 -9.70 2.08 0.04
N ASN A 194 -10.00 1.08 0.86
CA ASN A 194 -10.50 -0.22 0.39
C ASN A 194 -12.00 -0.22 0.06
N TYR A 195 -12.81 0.52 0.82
CA TYR A 195 -14.28 0.49 0.72
C TYR A 195 -14.89 1.65 -0.08
N HIS A 196 -14.24 2.81 -0.14
CA HIS A 196 -14.86 4.03 -0.66
C HIS A 196 -14.05 4.76 -1.74
N ARG A 197 -12.75 4.47 -1.89
CA ARG A 197 -11.91 5.20 -2.85
C ARG A 197 -12.12 4.74 -4.28
N PHE A 198 -12.75 5.57 -5.09
CA PHE A 198 -12.84 5.37 -6.54
C PHE A 198 -11.47 5.37 -7.22
N GLN A 199 -11.24 4.36 -8.06
CA GLN A 199 -10.02 4.27 -8.86
C GLN A 199 -10.37 4.12 -10.34
N ALA A 200 -9.77 4.96 -11.19
CA ALA A 200 -9.99 4.91 -12.64
C ALA A 200 -9.60 3.53 -13.22
N LYS A 201 -8.52 2.91 -12.71
CA LYS A 201 -8.09 1.55 -13.09
C LYS A 201 -9.16 0.48 -12.79
N LEU A 202 -10.03 0.73 -11.81
CA LEU A 202 -11.08 -0.18 -11.35
C LEU A 202 -12.46 0.25 -11.85
N LYS A 203 -12.53 0.92 -13.01
CA LYS A 203 -13.79 1.42 -13.60
C LYS A 203 -14.57 2.32 -12.63
N GLN A 204 -13.85 3.17 -11.88
CA GLN A 204 -14.43 4.06 -10.87
C GLN A 204 -15.12 3.32 -9.71
N ARG A 205 -14.62 2.13 -9.34
CA ARG A 205 -15.05 1.40 -8.14
C ARG A 205 -14.00 1.44 -7.05
N ALA A 206 -14.42 1.18 -5.82
CA ALA A 206 -13.51 0.90 -4.72
C ALA A 206 -12.85 -0.48 -4.88
N PRO A 207 -11.65 -0.73 -4.30
CA PRO A 207 -10.98 -2.03 -4.36
C PRO A 207 -11.86 -3.23 -4.00
N ILE A 208 -12.60 -3.14 -2.89
CA ILE A 208 -13.47 -4.23 -2.42
C ILE A 208 -14.70 -4.36 -3.33
N GLU A 209 -15.32 -3.24 -3.70
CA GLU A 209 -16.47 -3.22 -4.61
C GLU A 209 -16.12 -3.88 -5.96
N TYR A 210 -14.95 -3.56 -6.51
CA TYR A 210 -14.45 -4.17 -7.74
C TYR A 210 -14.29 -5.69 -7.61
N ARG A 211 -13.76 -6.18 -6.48
CA ARG A 211 -13.62 -7.61 -6.20
C ARG A 211 -14.99 -8.29 -6.08
N CYS A 212 -15.92 -7.71 -5.33
CA CYS A 212 -17.27 -8.26 -5.18
C CYS A 212 -18.01 -8.33 -6.51
N ALA A 213 -17.89 -7.30 -7.35
CA ALA A 213 -18.59 -7.24 -8.62
C ALA A 213 -17.99 -8.13 -9.74
N LEU A 214 -16.82 -8.72 -9.53
CA LEU A 214 -16.26 -9.75 -10.41
C LEU A 214 -16.49 -11.18 -9.89
N ALA A 215 -16.89 -11.31 -8.63
CA ALA A 215 -17.29 -12.57 -8.02
C ALA A 215 -18.79 -12.87 -8.18
N ALA A 216 -19.57 -11.87 -8.63
CA ALA A 216 -20.99 -11.97 -8.97
C ALA A 216 -21.16 -12.24 -10.47
#